data_AF-A0A433NFF9-F1
#
_entry.id   AF-A0A433NFF9-F1
#
_cell.length_a   1.000
_cell.length_b   1.000
_cell.length_c   1.000
_cell.angle_alpha   90.00
_cell.angle_beta   90.00
_cell.angle_gamma   90.00
#
_symmetry.space_group_name_H-M   'P 1'
#
loop_
_entity.id
_entity.type
_entity.pdbx_description
1 polymer ?
#
loop_
_entity_poly.entity_id
_entity_poly.type
_entity_poly.pdbx_seq_one_letter_code
_entity_poly.pdbx_strand_id
1 'polypeptide(L)'
;MNIQRKYSLPNCTLVLEGLSDATRTAQYQELRPALSILVNAECYLSGYRQPLSGGREFFESLTRTVSAYAQEFLSNVNHPQAHNFESELVQLQKIDVNRHRLIVHSEIPGQDLEVSSHNGKQPLQMDLNTVQLFDLVEAVDQFFADSQTLPELSLELQPVPRRYGSNNQALLKQTLPASVGATSLAAAAIAFGMIPPPDVRSPEPETQQQSSSSTNPSANTSEPVATTPSPFTNQPIAANSTSTPTPITAATKNLTPTPSPTAPNLEALLNTVPEITDASQLRALNRQIYNQINPTWKNRQALKQDAVFRVGVAADGVIVGYKAVNSESNQVVNQTPLPNLLENPANRTSITKEPIAQFKVVFTNEGVLQISPWRGYTKKPDVTGQKITDSNKIKELNQKLYSVVRQNWQGTPSYTRDLKYRVAINKDGIIADYEPLNQVAFDYFRETPLPRMFHSVYGSTVAAPNTKEPLAHFEVVFQPSGKLLVTPWQGYK
;
A
#
# COMPACT_ATOMS: atom_id res chain seq x y z
N MET A 1 15.12 -22.12 -11.24
CA MET A 1 16.55 -22.40 -11.54
C MET A 1 17.35 -21.11 -11.44
N ASN A 2 18.68 -21.14 -11.38
CA ASN A 2 19.46 -19.90 -11.55
C ASN A 2 19.47 -19.49 -13.04
N ILE A 3 19.35 -18.19 -13.31
CA ILE A 3 19.29 -17.59 -14.64
C ILE A 3 20.11 -16.30 -14.63
N GLN A 4 20.96 -16.15 -15.64
CA GLN A 4 21.62 -14.88 -15.92
C GLN A 4 21.00 -14.25 -17.18
N ARG A 5 20.76 -12.94 -17.11
CA ARG A 5 20.29 -12.09 -18.21
C ARG A 5 21.37 -11.03 -18.45
N LYS A 6 21.69 -10.76 -19.72
CA LYS A 6 22.79 -9.88 -20.10
C LYS A 6 22.35 -8.97 -21.24
N TYR A 7 22.57 -7.67 -21.05
CA TYR A 7 22.37 -6.61 -22.03
C TYR A 7 23.75 -5.99 -22.27
N SER A 8 24.24 -6.00 -23.51
CA SER A 8 25.66 -5.77 -23.80
C SER A 8 25.82 -4.79 -24.95
N LEU A 9 26.41 -3.63 -24.65
CA LEU A 9 26.64 -2.50 -25.54
C LEU A 9 28.13 -2.12 -25.50
N PRO A 10 28.62 -1.24 -26.41
CA PRO A 10 30.06 -0.98 -26.53
C PRO A 10 30.74 -0.42 -25.27
N ASN A 11 30.02 0.40 -24.49
CA ASN A 11 30.53 1.04 -23.28
C ASN A 11 29.79 0.67 -21.99
N CYS A 12 28.69 -0.07 -22.08
CA CYS A 12 27.90 -0.54 -20.95
C CYS A 12 27.59 -2.03 -21.10
N THR A 13 27.62 -2.80 -20.01
CA THR A 13 27.10 -4.16 -19.98
C THR A 13 26.42 -4.41 -18.64
N LEU A 14 25.11 -4.63 -18.70
CA LEU A 14 24.26 -4.93 -17.55
C LEU A 14 24.05 -6.45 -17.46
N VAL A 15 24.34 -7.01 -16.30
CA VAL A 15 24.18 -8.43 -15.98
C VAL A 15 23.22 -8.55 -14.79
N LEU A 16 22.14 -9.30 -14.95
CA LEU A 16 21.17 -9.59 -13.89
C LEU A 16 21.18 -11.10 -13.64
N GLU A 17 21.60 -11.51 -12.45
CA GLU A 17 21.56 -12.89 -11.99
C GLU A 17 20.40 -13.09 -11.01
N GLY A 18 19.62 -14.15 -11.21
CA GLY A 18 18.40 -14.33 -10.46
C GLY A 18 17.72 -15.68 -10.66
N LEU A 19 16.68 -15.92 -9.87
CA LEU A 19 15.97 -17.20 -9.88
C LEU A 19 14.74 -17.16 -10.78
N SER A 20 14.54 -18.25 -11.53
CA SER A 20 13.25 -18.61 -12.13
C SER A 20 12.40 -19.46 -11.22
N ASP A 21 11.11 -19.14 -11.19
CA ASP A 21 10.05 -20.04 -10.75
C ASP A 21 10.04 -21.30 -11.65
N ALA A 22 10.35 -22.46 -11.06
CA ALA A 22 10.45 -23.73 -11.76
C ALA A 22 9.09 -24.34 -12.13
N THR A 23 7.97 -23.74 -11.70
CA THR A 23 6.61 -24.24 -12.01
C THR A 23 6.12 -23.81 -13.40
N ARG A 24 6.68 -22.74 -13.99
CA ARG A 24 6.27 -22.27 -15.34
C ARG A 24 6.73 -23.15 -16.50
N THR A 25 7.76 -23.99 -16.33
CA THR A 25 8.35 -24.80 -17.42
C THR A 25 7.56 -26.05 -17.82
N ALA A 26 6.38 -26.29 -17.24
CA ALA A 26 5.54 -27.46 -17.56
C ALA A 26 4.60 -27.26 -18.77
N GLN A 27 4.51 -26.05 -19.32
CA GLN A 27 3.77 -25.74 -20.55
C GLN A 27 4.56 -24.75 -21.41
N TYR A 28 4.37 -24.86 -22.74
CA TYR A 28 5.06 -24.09 -23.80
C TYR A 28 6.55 -24.41 -23.98
N GLN A 29 6.86 -25.19 -25.01
CA GLN A 29 8.19 -25.72 -25.35
C GLN A 29 9.21 -24.66 -25.84
N GLU A 30 8.83 -23.38 -25.91
CA GLU A 30 9.51 -22.35 -26.71
C GLU A 30 9.88 -21.06 -25.94
N LEU A 31 9.40 -20.86 -24.70
CA LEU A 31 9.64 -19.60 -23.97
C LEU A 31 10.91 -19.65 -23.10
N ARG A 32 11.78 -18.64 -23.28
CA ARG A 32 12.97 -18.37 -22.45
C ARG A 32 12.55 -18.22 -20.97
N PRO A 33 12.96 -19.11 -20.05
CA PRO A 33 12.44 -19.14 -18.67
C PRO A 33 12.61 -17.81 -17.94
N ALA A 34 11.53 -17.33 -17.31
CA ALA A 34 11.47 -16.00 -16.71
C ALA A 34 12.34 -15.88 -15.44
N LEU A 35 13.12 -14.80 -15.34
CA LEU A 35 13.83 -14.41 -14.11
C LEU A 35 12.87 -13.54 -13.29
N SER A 36 12.38 -14.03 -12.16
CA SER A 36 11.37 -13.34 -11.33
C SER A 36 11.92 -12.79 -10.00
N ILE A 37 13.06 -13.32 -9.53
CA ILE A 37 13.74 -12.87 -8.31
C ILE A 37 15.16 -12.45 -8.69
N LEU A 38 15.50 -11.17 -8.52
CA LEU A 38 16.88 -10.68 -8.69
C LEU A 38 17.71 -11.07 -7.46
N VAL A 39 18.85 -11.71 -7.67
CA VAL A 39 19.83 -12.07 -6.63
C VAL A 39 21.00 -11.09 -6.64
N ASN A 40 21.51 -10.75 -7.83
CA ASN A 40 22.61 -9.79 -8.02
C ASN A 40 22.41 -9.02 -9.34
N ALA A 41 22.69 -7.72 -9.34
CA ALA A 41 22.73 -6.89 -10.53
C ALA A 41 24.10 -6.21 -10.64
N GLU A 42 24.74 -6.33 -11.81
CA GLU A 42 26.08 -5.80 -12.08
C GLU A 42 26.08 -4.96 -13.36
N CYS A 43 26.55 -3.72 -13.26
CA CYS A 43 26.74 -2.83 -14.39
C CYS A 43 28.24 -2.58 -14.62
N TYR A 44 28.75 -3.09 -15.73
CA TYR A 44 30.12 -2.91 -16.20
C TYR A 44 30.19 -1.71 -17.16
N LEU A 45 31.05 -0.74 -16.87
CA LEU A 45 31.21 0.48 -17.66
C LEU A 45 32.64 0.57 -18.21
N SER A 46 32.79 0.73 -19.52
CA SER A 46 34.10 0.74 -20.19
C SER A 46 35.00 1.85 -19.64
N GLY A 47 36.21 1.48 -19.23
CA GLY A 47 37.15 2.38 -18.53
C GLY A 47 37.21 2.16 -17.01
N TYR A 48 36.21 1.53 -16.40
CA TYR A 48 36.18 1.20 -14.98
C TYR A 48 36.54 -0.26 -14.71
N ARG A 49 37.32 -0.52 -13.64
CA ARG A 49 37.82 -1.87 -13.28
C ARG A 49 36.93 -2.63 -12.29
N GLN A 50 36.04 -1.93 -11.61
CA GLN A 50 35.05 -2.50 -10.70
C GLN A 50 33.67 -2.27 -11.33
N PRO A 51 32.80 -3.29 -11.44
CA PRO A 51 31.41 -3.07 -11.80
C PRO A 51 30.69 -2.35 -10.66
N LEU A 52 29.60 -1.67 -10.99
CA LEU A 52 28.61 -1.26 -10.00
C LEU A 52 27.75 -2.50 -9.70
N SER A 53 27.78 -3.00 -8.46
CA SER A 53 27.11 -4.24 -8.07
C SER A 53 26.20 -4.04 -6.86
N GLY A 54 25.04 -4.70 -6.84
CA GLY A 54 24.13 -4.67 -5.69
C GLY A 54 22.89 -5.54 -5.86
N GLY A 55 22.02 -5.52 -4.85
CA GLY A 55 20.76 -6.25 -4.85
C GLY A 55 19.64 -5.54 -5.62
N ARG A 56 18.39 -5.90 -5.31
CA ARG A 56 17.19 -5.34 -5.96
C ARG A 56 17.08 -3.83 -5.79
N GLU A 57 17.27 -3.30 -4.58
CA GLU A 57 17.12 -1.87 -4.29
C GLU A 57 18.13 -1.01 -5.07
N PHE A 58 19.39 -1.46 -5.15
CA PHE A 58 20.40 -0.87 -6.03
C PHE A 58 19.95 -0.83 -7.50
N PHE A 59 19.42 -1.92 -8.05
CA PHE A 59 18.99 -1.97 -9.45
C PHE A 59 17.73 -1.14 -9.74
N GLU A 60 16.77 -1.12 -8.81
CA GLU A 60 15.59 -0.24 -8.91
C GLU A 60 15.98 1.24 -8.79
N SER A 61 16.98 1.58 -7.98
CA SER A 61 17.55 2.93 -7.96
C SER A 61 18.26 3.24 -9.29
N LEU A 62 19.16 2.36 -9.75
CA LEU A 62 19.93 2.57 -10.99
C LEU A 62 19.02 2.83 -12.20
N THR A 63 18.03 1.97 -12.42
CA THR A 63 17.07 2.11 -13.54
C THR A 63 16.27 3.41 -13.44
N ARG A 64 15.71 3.72 -12.26
CA ARG A 64 14.94 4.95 -12.00
C ARG A 64 15.77 6.22 -12.23
N THR A 65 16.95 6.31 -11.61
CA THR A 65 17.82 7.48 -11.65
C THR A 65 18.40 7.70 -13.06
N VAL A 66 18.78 6.64 -13.78
CA VAL A 66 19.24 6.73 -15.18
C VAL A 66 18.14 7.27 -16.08
N SER A 67 16.92 6.73 -16.02
CA SER A 67 15.82 7.20 -16.86
C SER A 67 15.37 8.63 -16.52
N ALA A 68 15.31 8.99 -15.24
CA ALA A 68 14.99 10.36 -14.81
C ALA A 68 16.03 11.39 -15.28
N TYR A 69 17.33 11.06 -15.15
CA TYR A 69 18.39 11.93 -15.65
C TYR A 69 18.38 12.03 -17.18
N ALA A 70 18.15 10.92 -17.90
CA ALA A 70 18.06 10.92 -19.36
C ALA A 70 16.94 11.83 -19.86
N GLN A 71 15.77 11.81 -19.19
CA GLN A 71 14.67 12.73 -19.51
C GLN A 71 15.04 14.20 -19.29
N GLU A 72 15.70 14.56 -18.18
CA GLU A 72 16.18 15.93 -17.98
C GLU A 72 17.22 16.33 -19.03
N PHE A 73 18.22 15.49 -19.28
CA PHE A 73 19.33 15.78 -20.18
C PHE A 73 18.87 15.93 -21.65
N LEU A 74 17.91 15.12 -22.10
CA LEU A 74 17.36 15.18 -23.46
C LEU A 74 16.28 16.24 -23.65
N SER A 75 15.49 16.56 -22.62
CA SER A 75 14.45 17.61 -22.70
C SER A 75 14.98 19.02 -22.42
N ASN A 76 16.12 19.13 -21.71
CA ASN A 76 16.64 20.37 -21.15
C ASN A 76 15.60 21.10 -20.27
N VAL A 77 14.78 20.34 -19.54
CA VAL A 77 13.85 20.81 -18.51
C VAL A 77 14.19 20.11 -17.19
N ASN A 78 14.52 20.89 -16.17
CA ASN A 78 14.91 20.38 -14.85
C ASN A 78 13.83 19.44 -14.28
N HIS A 79 14.21 18.21 -13.96
CA HIS A 79 13.29 17.19 -13.48
C HIS A 79 13.45 17.02 -11.96
N PRO A 80 12.46 17.40 -11.13
CA PRO A 80 12.64 17.46 -9.68
C PRO A 80 12.91 16.09 -9.04
N GLN A 81 12.53 14.98 -9.69
CA GLN A 81 12.86 13.64 -9.21
C GLN A 81 14.34 13.26 -9.44
N ALA A 82 15.00 13.81 -10.46
CA ALA A 82 16.44 13.59 -10.72
C ALA A 82 17.35 14.32 -9.70
N HIS A 83 16.75 15.10 -8.79
CA HIS A 83 17.42 15.94 -7.80
C HIS A 83 17.12 15.50 -6.34
N ASN A 84 16.68 14.24 -6.11
CA ASN A 84 16.44 13.66 -4.77
C ASN A 84 17.76 13.26 -4.05
N PHE A 85 18.65 14.22 -3.82
CA PHE A 85 20.03 14.00 -3.37
C PHE A 85 20.21 13.35 -1.98
N GLU A 86 19.16 13.21 -1.17
CA GLU A 86 19.28 12.79 0.24
C GLU A 86 18.76 11.36 0.54
N SER A 87 18.31 10.58 -0.46
CA SER A 87 17.75 9.23 -0.19
C SER A 87 17.90 8.17 -1.29
N GLU A 88 18.44 8.48 -2.48
CA GLU A 88 18.65 7.46 -3.52
C GLU A 88 20.02 6.76 -3.38
N LEU A 89 20.04 5.42 -3.54
CA LEU A 89 21.27 4.61 -3.49
C LEU A 89 22.19 4.90 -4.69
N VAL A 90 21.60 5.33 -5.80
CA VAL A 90 22.28 5.75 -7.02
C VAL A 90 21.90 7.20 -7.31
N GLN A 91 22.87 8.03 -7.70
CA GLN A 91 22.64 9.42 -8.14
C GLN A 91 23.32 9.65 -9.48
N LEU A 92 22.74 10.51 -10.33
CA LEU A 92 23.41 11.00 -11.53
C LEU A 92 23.38 12.54 -11.59
N GLN A 93 24.53 13.16 -11.88
CA GLN A 93 24.70 14.62 -11.85
C GLN A 93 25.42 15.11 -13.12
N LYS A 94 25.07 16.30 -13.61
CA LYS A 94 25.76 16.92 -14.76
C LYS A 94 26.99 17.68 -14.28
N ILE A 95 28.19 17.26 -14.72
CA ILE A 95 29.45 17.97 -14.40
C ILE A 95 29.79 19.00 -15.48
N ASP A 96 29.46 18.67 -16.73
CA ASP A 96 29.89 19.40 -17.92
C ASP A 96 28.89 19.19 -19.06
N VAL A 97 29.14 19.77 -20.23
CA VAL A 97 28.33 19.55 -21.44
C VAL A 97 28.30 18.06 -21.81
N ASN A 98 29.48 17.41 -21.84
CA ASN A 98 29.67 16.03 -22.29
C ASN A 98 30.11 15.06 -21.17
N ARG A 99 29.90 15.42 -19.90
CA ARG A 99 30.38 14.65 -18.74
C ARG A 99 29.38 14.63 -17.59
N HIS A 100 29.16 13.44 -17.06
CA HIS A 100 28.11 13.10 -16.10
C HIS A 100 28.73 12.31 -14.95
N ARG A 101 28.32 12.55 -13.70
CA ARG A 101 28.80 11.79 -12.54
C ARG A 101 27.74 10.81 -12.08
N LEU A 102 28.06 9.52 -12.14
CA LEU A 102 27.32 8.44 -11.50
C LEU A 102 27.91 8.22 -10.10
N ILE A 103 27.08 8.27 -9.07
CA ILE A 103 27.45 8.05 -7.66
C ILE A 103 26.64 6.86 -7.14
N VAL A 104 27.30 5.91 -6.49
CA VAL A 104 26.63 4.79 -5.80
C VAL A 104 27.01 4.78 -4.32
N HIS A 105 26.00 4.83 -3.47
CA HIS A 105 26.11 4.80 -2.01
C HIS A 105 25.98 3.36 -1.51
N SER A 106 26.82 2.96 -0.56
CA SER A 106 26.77 1.61 0.02
C SER A 106 25.65 1.51 1.07
N GLU A 107 24.89 0.41 1.07
CA GLU A 107 23.73 0.14 1.92
C GLU A 107 24.04 -0.03 3.44
N ILE A 108 25.17 0.51 3.92
CA ILE A 108 25.66 0.36 5.31
C ILE A 108 25.80 1.74 5.97
N PRO A 109 24.79 2.21 6.71
CA PRO A 109 24.95 3.31 7.66
C PRO A 109 25.99 2.95 8.73
N GLY A 110 26.85 3.90 9.10
CA GLY A 110 28.08 3.65 9.85
C GLY A 110 27.91 3.01 11.23
N GLN A 111 28.79 2.08 11.55
CA GLN A 111 28.99 1.53 12.89
C GLN A 111 30.24 2.17 13.52
N ASP A 112 30.06 3.29 14.20
CA ASP A 112 31.17 3.98 14.89
C ASP A 112 31.57 3.22 16.17
N LEU A 113 32.64 2.44 16.06
CA LEU A 113 33.50 2.05 17.19
C LEU A 113 34.95 2.30 16.77
N GLU A 114 35.66 3.11 17.56
CA GLU A 114 37.01 3.58 17.24
C GLU A 114 38.05 2.45 17.36
N VAL A 115 38.46 1.88 16.22
CA VAL A 115 39.75 1.19 16.08
C VAL A 115 40.41 1.66 14.77
N SER A 116 41.67 2.08 14.85
CA SER A 116 42.35 2.83 13.80
C SER A 116 42.60 2.01 12.52
N SER A 117 41.87 2.30 11.45
CA SER A 117 42.26 1.98 10.06
C SER A 117 41.52 2.88 9.07
N HIS A 118 42.27 3.59 8.22
CA HIS A 118 41.70 4.47 7.19
C HIS A 118 41.07 3.67 6.04
N ASN A 119 39.80 3.27 6.17
CA ASN A 119 38.97 2.91 5.02
C ASN A 119 37.45 3.00 5.31
N GLY A 120 36.98 4.18 5.72
CA GLY A 120 35.55 4.50 5.61
C GLY A 120 35.16 4.47 4.13
N LYS A 121 34.26 3.54 3.74
CA LYS A 121 33.87 3.31 2.34
C LYS A 121 33.25 4.59 1.75
N GLN A 122 34.04 5.32 0.97
CA GLN A 122 33.55 6.46 0.19
C GLN A 122 32.54 5.97 -0.86
N PRO A 123 31.51 6.78 -1.21
CA PRO A 123 30.59 6.43 -2.28
C PRO A 123 31.35 6.26 -3.59
N LEU A 124 30.99 5.23 -4.36
CA LEU A 124 31.67 4.87 -5.60
C LEU A 124 31.26 5.87 -6.69
N GLN A 125 32.20 6.71 -7.14
CA GLN A 125 31.98 7.74 -8.15
C GLN A 125 32.60 7.34 -9.49
N MET A 126 31.85 7.51 -10.57
CA MET A 126 32.28 7.29 -11.96
C MET A 126 31.88 8.49 -12.82
N ASP A 127 32.86 9.09 -13.50
CA ASP A 127 32.63 10.17 -14.47
C ASP A 127 32.44 9.56 -15.86
N LEU A 128 31.19 9.57 -16.33
CA LEU A 128 30.78 9.07 -17.64
C LEU A 128 30.85 10.18 -18.68
N ASN A 129 31.31 9.84 -19.89
CA ASN A 129 31.04 10.64 -21.09
C ASN A 129 29.62 10.36 -21.61
N THR A 130 29.13 11.20 -22.52
CA THR A 130 27.75 11.10 -23.03
C THR A 130 27.46 9.82 -23.83
N VAL A 131 28.47 9.17 -24.43
CA VAL A 131 28.30 7.87 -25.10
C VAL A 131 28.16 6.74 -24.08
N GLN A 132 28.97 6.74 -23.02
CA GLN A 132 28.79 5.83 -21.86
C GLN A 132 27.43 6.01 -21.19
N LEU A 133 26.91 7.25 -21.11
CA LEU A 133 25.57 7.52 -20.61
C LEU A 133 24.48 6.94 -21.52
N PHE A 134 24.55 7.16 -22.84
CA PHE A 134 23.54 6.62 -23.75
C PHE A 134 23.59 5.09 -23.84
N ASP A 135 24.76 4.46 -23.80
CA ASP A 135 24.88 3.00 -23.67
C ASP A 135 24.31 2.49 -22.33
N LEU A 136 24.35 3.30 -21.25
CA LEU A 136 23.69 2.96 -19.99
C LEU A 136 22.16 3.09 -20.04
N VAL A 137 21.63 4.11 -20.73
CA VAL A 137 20.19 4.28 -20.97
C VAL A 137 19.64 3.14 -21.84
N GLU A 138 20.28 2.85 -22.97
CA GLU A 138 19.89 1.77 -23.88
C GLU A 138 19.96 0.39 -23.19
N ALA A 139 20.92 0.16 -22.27
CA ALA A 139 20.94 -1.07 -21.46
C ALA A 139 19.73 -1.19 -20.51
N VAL A 140 19.21 -0.07 -19.99
CA VAL A 140 18.01 -0.03 -19.16
C VAL A 140 16.74 -0.19 -20.00
N ASP A 141 16.66 0.44 -21.17
CA ASP A 141 15.52 0.31 -22.08
C ASP A 141 15.41 -1.11 -22.67
N GLN A 142 16.54 -1.74 -23.03
CA GLN A 142 16.59 -3.17 -23.42
C GLN A 142 16.19 -4.11 -22.27
N PHE A 143 16.47 -3.74 -21.02
CA PHE A 143 15.97 -4.48 -19.86
C PHE A 143 14.44 -4.39 -19.76
N PHE A 144 13.85 -3.19 -19.84
CA PHE A 144 12.39 -3.02 -19.78
C PHE A 144 11.66 -3.63 -21.00
N ALA A 145 12.34 -3.80 -22.13
CA ALA A 145 11.81 -4.55 -23.28
C ALA A 145 11.78 -6.09 -23.06
N ASP A 146 12.63 -6.64 -22.19
CA ASP A 146 12.68 -8.08 -21.89
C ASP A 146 11.61 -8.48 -20.87
N SER A 147 10.37 -8.62 -21.33
CA SER A 147 9.20 -9.09 -20.56
C SER A 147 9.38 -10.40 -19.77
N GLN A 148 10.49 -11.12 -19.95
CA GLN A 148 10.85 -12.32 -19.19
C GLN A 148 11.92 -12.07 -18.11
N THR A 149 12.31 -10.81 -17.85
CA THR A 149 13.26 -10.43 -16.80
C THR A 149 12.62 -9.40 -15.88
N LEU A 150 12.39 -9.77 -14.62
CA LEU A 150 11.75 -8.94 -13.59
C LEU A 150 10.44 -8.26 -14.06
N PRO A 151 9.42 -9.01 -14.55
CA PRO A 151 8.16 -8.44 -15.04
C PRO A 151 7.34 -7.67 -13.98
N GLU A 152 7.69 -7.79 -12.70
CA GLU A 152 7.13 -7.02 -11.59
C GLU A 152 7.73 -5.60 -11.46
N LEU A 153 8.85 -5.32 -12.14
CA LEU A 153 9.55 -4.03 -12.10
C LEU A 153 9.09 -3.17 -13.29
N SER A 154 8.16 -2.25 -13.03
CA SER A 154 7.64 -1.28 -14.01
C SER A 154 8.21 0.11 -13.77
N LEU A 155 8.54 0.83 -14.84
CA LEU A 155 9.05 2.20 -14.79
C LEU A 155 7.90 3.21 -14.97
N GLU A 156 7.42 3.83 -13.88
CA GLU A 156 6.41 4.89 -13.95
C GLU A 156 7.00 6.23 -14.45
N LEU A 157 7.23 6.32 -15.77
CA LEU A 157 7.69 7.54 -16.43
C LEU A 157 6.58 8.62 -16.44
N GLN A 158 6.64 9.56 -15.50
CA GLN A 158 5.73 10.69 -15.46
C GLN A 158 6.11 11.75 -16.51
N PRO A 159 5.21 12.14 -17.43
CA PRO A 159 5.52 13.09 -18.50
C PRO A 159 5.78 14.50 -17.95
N VAL A 160 6.98 15.03 -18.20
CA VAL A 160 7.44 16.32 -17.66
C VAL A 160 6.50 17.47 -18.10
N PRO A 161 5.84 18.19 -17.18
CA PRO A 161 4.96 19.29 -17.54
C PRO A 161 5.79 20.48 -18.04
N ARG A 162 5.54 20.92 -19.28
CA ARG A 162 6.27 22.00 -20.00
C ARG A 162 6.21 23.42 -19.39
N ARG A 163 5.90 23.57 -18.10
CA ARG A 163 5.71 24.87 -17.41
C ARG A 163 6.98 25.48 -16.79
N TYR A 164 8.13 24.81 -16.87
CA TYR A 164 9.43 25.34 -16.43
C TYR A 164 10.45 25.54 -17.58
N GLY A 165 9.95 25.79 -18.79
CA GLY A 165 10.75 25.96 -20.01
C GLY A 165 10.99 27.41 -20.47
N SER A 166 11.23 28.36 -19.55
CA SER A 166 11.72 29.71 -19.92
C SER A 166 12.32 30.46 -18.72
N ASN A 167 13.65 30.45 -18.61
CA ASN A 167 14.35 31.32 -17.65
C ASN A 167 15.74 31.77 -18.16
N ASN A 168 15.85 32.08 -19.45
CA ASN A 168 16.98 32.85 -19.98
C ASN A 168 16.76 34.34 -19.72
N GLN A 169 17.41 34.87 -18.69
CA GLN A 169 17.47 36.33 -18.48
C GLN A 169 18.40 36.97 -19.51
N ALA A 170 17.82 37.64 -20.52
CA ALA A 170 18.54 38.48 -21.45
C ALA A 170 17.85 39.85 -21.60
N LEU A 171 18.45 40.87 -20.98
CA LEU A 171 18.17 42.31 -21.11
C LEU A 171 16.73 42.81 -20.90
N LEU A 172 16.53 43.49 -19.76
CA LEU A 172 15.45 44.46 -19.57
C LEU A 172 15.59 45.65 -20.54
N LYS A 173 14.65 45.82 -21.48
CA LYS A 173 14.24 47.15 -21.97
C LYS A 173 12.73 47.22 -22.29
N GLN A 174 11.98 47.67 -21.29
CA GLN A 174 10.95 48.72 -21.39
C GLN A 174 10.21 48.89 -22.75
N THR A 175 8.96 48.41 -22.82
CA THR A 175 7.79 49.20 -23.30
C THR A 175 6.48 48.55 -22.85
N LEU A 176 5.65 49.29 -22.11
CA LEU A 176 4.19 49.23 -22.28
C LEU A 176 3.86 50.05 -23.53
N PRO A 177 2.86 49.66 -24.34
CA PRO A 177 1.54 50.28 -24.18
C PRO A 177 0.33 49.41 -24.62
N ALA A 178 -0.85 50.03 -24.54
CA ALA A 178 -2.05 49.79 -25.35
C ALA A 178 -2.86 48.49 -25.12
N SER A 179 -3.83 48.59 -24.21
CA SER A 179 -5.04 47.77 -24.20
C SER A 179 -5.95 48.10 -25.39
N VAL A 180 -5.90 47.32 -26.48
CA VAL A 180 -6.89 47.31 -27.57
C VAL A 180 -7.14 45.86 -27.98
N GLY A 181 -8.40 45.47 -28.17
CA GLY A 181 -8.75 44.08 -28.53
C GLY A 181 -10.21 43.65 -28.28
N ALA A 182 -11.09 44.55 -27.85
CA ALA A 182 -12.50 44.24 -27.55
C ALA A 182 -13.47 45.03 -28.45
N THR A 183 -13.46 44.76 -29.77
CA THR A 183 -14.55 45.08 -30.71
C THR A 183 -14.36 44.32 -32.03
N SER A 184 -15.48 44.03 -32.71
CA SER A 184 -15.59 43.45 -34.07
C SER A 184 -15.69 41.92 -34.20
N LEU A 185 -16.87 41.37 -33.89
CA LEU A 185 -17.49 40.33 -34.75
C LEU A 185 -19.03 40.33 -34.67
N ALA A 186 -19.66 41.48 -34.95
CA ALA A 186 -21.11 41.67 -34.89
C ALA A 186 -21.72 41.87 -36.29
N ALA A 187 -21.52 40.92 -37.22
CA ALA A 187 -21.99 41.03 -38.60
C ALA A 187 -22.20 39.67 -39.32
N ALA A 188 -22.94 38.74 -38.71
CA ALA A 188 -23.32 37.46 -39.36
C ALA A 188 -24.72 36.93 -38.98
N ALA A 189 -25.58 37.77 -38.37
CA ALA A 189 -26.85 37.37 -37.78
C ALA A 189 -28.08 37.49 -38.72
N ILE A 190 -27.86 37.62 -40.04
CA ILE A 190 -28.94 37.80 -41.04
C ILE A 190 -28.78 36.75 -42.15
N ALA A 191 -29.12 35.49 -41.84
CA ALA A 191 -29.18 34.39 -42.80
C ALA A 191 -30.16 33.29 -42.36
N PHE A 192 -30.12 32.88 -41.08
CA PHE A 192 -30.91 31.75 -40.57
C PHE A 192 -32.32 32.11 -40.05
N GLY A 193 -32.76 33.36 -40.20
CA GLY A 193 -34.07 33.84 -39.74
C GLY A 193 -35.29 33.44 -40.59
N MET A 194 -35.10 32.65 -41.66
CA MET A 194 -36.17 32.22 -42.58
C MET A 194 -36.36 30.69 -42.64
N ILE A 195 -35.86 29.94 -41.66
CA ILE A 195 -36.20 28.52 -41.47
C ILE A 195 -37.24 28.46 -40.34
N PRO A 196 -38.51 28.07 -40.60
CA PRO A 196 -39.49 27.86 -39.55
C PRO A 196 -39.02 26.73 -38.61
N PRO A 197 -39.05 26.90 -37.27
CA PRO A 197 -38.82 25.79 -36.36
C PRO A 197 -39.96 24.76 -36.48
N PRO A 198 -39.68 23.45 -36.44
CA PRO A 198 -40.72 22.43 -36.52
C PRO A 198 -41.53 22.34 -35.21
N ASP A 199 -42.85 22.21 -35.34
CA ASP A 199 -43.76 22.09 -34.18
C ASP A 199 -43.52 20.81 -33.38
N VAL A 200 -43.13 20.96 -32.12
CA VAL A 200 -43.06 19.87 -31.15
C VAL A 200 -44.41 19.76 -30.43
N ARG A 201 -45.16 18.68 -30.72
CA ARG A 201 -46.39 18.37 -29.98
C ARG A 201 -46.07 17.71 -28.64
N SER A 202 -46.47 18.35 -27.55
CA SER A 202 -46.61 17.67 -26.25
C SER A 202 -47.82 16.73 -26.27
N PRO A 203 -47.78 15.57 -25.58
CA PRO A 203 -48.95 14.73 -25.39
C PRO A 203 -49.91 15.35 -24.35
N GLU A 204 -51.20 15.40 -24.69
CA GLU A 204 -52.30 15.88 -23.86
C GLU A 204 -52.62 14.89 -22.71
N PRO A 205 -52.96 15.34 -21.49
CA PRO A 205 -53.40 14.45 -20.43
C PRO A 205 -54.93 14.26 -20.43
N GLU A 206 -55.41 13.09 -20.89
CA GLU A 206 -56.84 12.74 -20.79
C GLU A 206 -57.24 12.31 -19.37
N THR A 207 -58.41 12.77 -18.91
CA THR A 207 -59.13 12.18 -17.78
C THR A 207 -60.64 12.29 -17.99
N GLN A 208 -61.27 11.13 -18.23
CA GLN A 208 -62.68 10.76 -18.02
C GLN A 208 -63.79 11.83 -18.12
N GLN A 209 -64.77 11.63 -19.04
CA GLN A 209 -66.19 11.77 -18.67
C GLN A 209 -67.20 11.03 -19.60
N GLN A 210 -67.70 9.90 -19.10
CA GLN A 210 -69.11 9.51 -18.91
C GLN A 210 -70.25 9.94 -19.90
N SER A 211 -71.20 9.00 -20.12
CA SER A 211 -72.58 9.13 -20.71
C SER A 211 -72.70 8.66 -22.19
N SER A 212 -73.24 7.49 -22.54
CA SER A 212 -74.66 7.01 -22.57
C SER A 212 -75.46 7.50 -23.82
N SER A 213 -76.35 6.73 -24.49
CA SER A 213 -77.03 5.46 -24.12
C SER A 213 -77.63 4.67 -25.32
N SER A 214 -78.05 3.42 -25.05
CA SER A 214 -79.19 2.66 -25.63
C SER A 214 -79.21 2.18 -27.11
N THR A 215 -79.15 0.86 -27.33
CA THR A 215 -80.32 -0.01 -27.66
C THR A 215 -79.98 -1.52 -27.57
N ASN A 216 -80.99 -2.40 -27.59
CA ASN A 216 -80.94 -3.86 -27.29
C ASN A 216 -81.68 -4.64 -28.44
N PRO A 217 -81.79 -6.00 -28.50
CA PRO A 217 -81.37 -7.10 -27.59
C PRO A 217 -80.52 -8.19 -28.33
N SER A 218 -80.38 -9.50 -27.99
CA SER A 218 -81.04 -10.39 -27.00
C SER A 218 -80.27 -11.68 -26.63
N ALA A 219 -80.57 -12.18 -25.42
CA ALA A 219 -80.69 -13.57 -24.92
C ALA A 219 -79.98 -14.79 -25.57
N ASN A 220 -79.23 -15.55 -24.76
CA ASN A 220 -79.83 -16.74 -24.09
C ASN A 220 -79.09 -17.22 -22.81
N THR A 221 -79.90 -17.77 -21.89
CA THR A 221 -79.70 -18.38 -20.54
C THR A 221 -78.73 -19.60 -20.58
N SER A 222 -78.08 -20.13 -19.51
CA SER A 222 -78.56 -20.38 -18.13
C SER A 222 -77.49 -20.54 -17.02
N GLU A 223 -77.96 -20.52 -15.76
CA GLU A 223 -77.29 -20.59 -14.43
C GLU A 223 -77.39 -22.03 -13.79
N PRO A 224 -77.22 -22.35 -12.45
CA PRO A 224 -77.04 -21.52 -11.22
C PRO A 224 -76.04 -21.98 -10.08
N VAL A 225 -75.71 -21.06 -9.15
CA VAL A 225 -75.56 -21.19 -7.63
C VAL A 225 -74.49 -22.15 -7.01
N ALA A 226 -73.39 -21.68 -6.36
CA ALA A 226 -73.14 -21.16 -4.96
C ALA A 226 -72.61 -22.23 -3.95
N THR A 227 -71.99 -21.99 -2.77
CA THR A 227 -71.90 -20.82 -1.84
C THR A 227 -70.60 -20.84 -0.94
N THR A 228 -70.31 -19.75 -0.22
CA THR A 228 -69.30 -19.50 0.87
C THR A 228 -69.51 -20.35 2.17
N PRO A 229 -68.70 -20.32 3.28
CA PRO A 229 -67.51 -19.51 3.67
C PRO A 229 -66.31 -20.26 4.38
N SER A 230 -65.34 -19.49 4.92
CA SER A 230 -64.24 -19.82 5.88
C SER A 230 -64.77 -20.17 7.33
N PRO A 231 -63.97 -20.39 8.44
CA PRO A 231 -62.52 -20.13 8.68
C PRO A 231 -61.72 -21.04 9.70
N PHE A 232 -60.47 -20.63 9.97
CA PHE A 232 -59.64 -20.72 11.21
C PHE A 232 -59.21 -22.05 11.92
N THR A 233 -57.87 -22.20 12.01
CA THR A 233 -57.04 -22.53 13.21
C THR A 233 -57.17 -23.87 13.96
N ASN A 234 -56.08 -24.68 14.01
CA ASN A 234 -55.42 -25.12 15.28
C ASN A 234 -54.12 -25.97 15.11
N GLN A 235 -53.23 -25.86 16.11
CA GLN A 235 -52.13 -26.80 16.50
C GLN A 235 -52.71 -27.89 17.47
N PRO A 236 -52.02 -28.96 17.98
CA PRO A 236 -50.61 -28.98 18.46
C PRO A 236 -49.78 -30.33 18.51
N ILE A 237 -48.45 -30.20 18.71
CA ILE A 237 -47.52 -30.93 19.64
C ILE A 237 -47.33 -32.50 19.62
N ALA A 238 -46.07 -32.92 19.31
CA ALA A 238 -45.23 -34.06 19.83
C ALA A 238 -45.70 -35.55 19.69
N ALA A 239 -44.92 -36.64 19.93
CA ALA A 239 -43.54 -36.83 20.48
C ALA A 239 -42.84 -38.16 20.04
N ASN A 240 -41.51 -38.27 20.30
CA ASN A 240 -40.65 -39.47 20.54
C ASN A 240 -40.38 -40.60 19.48
N SER A 241 -39.07 -40.76 19.14
CA SER A 241 -38.15 -41.95 19.22
C SER A 241 -38.69 -43.41 19.10
N THR A 242 -37.98 -44.40 18.52
CA THR A 242 -36.67 -44.96 18.99
C THR A 242 -36.10 -46.08 18.05
N SER A 243 -34.76 -46.33 18.10
CA SER A 243 -33.99 -47.58 17.78
C SER A 243 -33.75 -48.12 16.34
N THR A 244 -32.48 -48.48 16.10
CA THR A 244 -31.84 -49.21 14.96
C THR A 244 -31.94 -50.76 15.10
N PRO A 245 -31.65 -51.60 14.06
CA PRO A 245 -30.29 -51.87 13.56
C PRO A 245 -30.10 -52.10 12.03
N THR A 246 -28.81 -52.27 11.66
CA THR A 246 -28.10 -52.44 10.36
C THR A 246 -28.21 -53.86 9.72
N PRO A 247 -27.56 -54.23 8.56
CA PRO A 247 -26.60 -53.52 7.65
C PRO A 247 -26.78 -53.73 6.11
N ILE A 248 -25.81 -53.23 5.30
CA ILE A 248 -25.51 -53.53 3.85
C ILE A 248 -26.53 -52.93 2.86
N THR A 249 -26.20 -52.23 1.75
CA THR A 249 -25.06 -52.31 0.81
C THR A 249 -24.43 -50.93 0.50
N ALA A 250 -23.16 -50.91 0.08
CA ALA A 250 -22.44 -49.68 -0.28
C ALA A 250 -22.89 -49.05 -1.60
N ALA A 251 -23.03 -47.72 -1.62
CA ALA A 251 -23.14 -46.91 -2.83
C ALA A 251 -22.32 -45.63 -2.65
N THR A 252 -21.19 -45.51 -3.35
CA THR A 252 -20.19 -44.44 -3.17
C THR A 252 -20.69 -43.12 -3.75
N LYS A 253 -21.52 -42.38 -3.02
CA LYS A 253 -21.81 -40.98 -3.36
C LYS A 253 -20.57 -40.14 -3.08
N ASN A 254 -19.89 -39.75 -4.17
CA ASN A 254 -18.73 -38.88 -4.15
C ASN A 254 -19.12 -37.54 -3.51
N LEU A 255 -18.58 -37.24 -2.32
CA LEU A 255 -18.83 -35.95 -1.66
C LEU A 255 -18.02 -34.88 -2.38
N THR A 256 -18.70 -34.04 -3.17
CA THR A 256 -18.13 -32.82 -3.71
C THR A 256 -17.53 -32.00 -2.56
N PRO A 257 -16.26 -31.59 -2.61
CA PRO A 257 -15.70 -30.74 -1.57
C PRO A 257 -16.45 -29.41 -1.56
N THR A 258 -17.13 -29.11 -0.45
CA THR A 258 -17.75 -27.80 -0.21
C THR A 258 -16.69 -26.72 -0.42
N PRO A 259 -16.94 -25.68 -1.23
CA PRO A 259 -15.96 -24.62 -1.42
C PRO A 259 -15.63 -23.97 -0.07
N SER A 260 -14.33 -23.86 0.22
CA SER A 260 -13.81 -23.01 1.30
C SER A 260 -14.43 -21.61 1.18
N PRO A 261 -14.77 -20.91 2.28
CA PRO A 261 -15.40 -19.60 2.20
C PRO A 261 -14.55 -18.64 1.36
N THR A 262 -15.04 -18.31 0.17
CA THR A 262 -14.42 -17.34 -0.72
C THR A 262 -14.33 -16.01 0.01
N ALA A 263 -13.10 -15.51 0.20
CA ALA A 263 -12.89 -14.19 0.81
C ALA A 263 -13.73 -13.13 0.06
N PRO A 264 -14.28 -12.11 0.76
CA PRO A 264 -14.97 -11.01 0.10
C PRO A 264 -14.13 -10.46 -1.06
N ASN A 265 -14.74 -10.27 -2.23
CA ASN A 265 -13.99 -9.91 -3.43
C ASN A 265 -13.39 -8.51 -3.28
N LEU A 266 -12.13 -8.48 -2.84
CA LEU A 266 -11.39 -7.27 -2.51
C LEU A 266 -11.32 -6.31 -3.71
N GLU A 267 -11.24 -6.82 -4.93
CA GLU A 267 -11.22 -5.97 -6.13
C GLU A 267 -12.57 -5.28 -6.36
N ALA A 268 -13.70 -5.92 -6.01
CA ALA A 268 -15.03 -5.30 -6.11
C ALA A 268 -15.22 -4.18 -5.05
N LEU A 269 -14.67 -4.37 -3.85
CA LEU A 269 -14.64 -3.32 -2.83
C LEU A 269 -13.74 -2.15 -3.27
N LEU A 270 -12.49 -2.42 -3.69
CA LEU A 270 -11.53 -1.39 -4.12
C LEU A 270 -11.97 -0.62 -5.38
N ASN A 271 -12.84 -1.19 -6.21
CA ASN A 271 -13.45 -0.50 -7.35
C ASN A 271 -14.66 0.37 -6.98
N THR A 272 -15.13 0.35 -5.72
CA THR A 272 -16.33 1.10 -5.28
C THR A 272 -16.07 2.13 -4.18
N VAL A 273 -14.92 2.09 -3.50
CA VAL A 273 -14.53 3.04 -2.45
C VAL A 273 -13.10 3.56 -2.64
N PRO A 274 -12.77 4.81 -2.23
CA PRO A 274 -11.44 5.37 -2.44
C PRO A 274 -10.36 4.73 -1.55
N GLU A 275 -9.12 4.72 -2.05
CA GLU A 275 -7.96 4.19 -1.34
C GLU A 275 -7.47 5.16 -0.25
N ILE A 276 -7.25 4.66 0.98
CA ILE A 276 -6.61 5.46 2.05
C ILE A 276 -5.13 5.62 1.70
N THR A 277 -4.71 6.86 1.44
CA THR A 277 -3.34 7.19 1.00
C THR A 277 -2.59 8.14 1.94
N ASP A 278 -3.19 8.59 3.05
CA ASP A 278 -2.48 9.39 4.05
C ASP A 278 -1.47 8.55 4.84
N ALA A 279 -0.20 8.96 4.82
CA ALA A 279 0.89 8.22 5.44
C ALA A 279 0.76 8.06 6.97
N SER A 280 0.18 9.03 7.68
CA SER A 280 -0.01 8.93 9.14
C SER A 280 -1.14 7.95 9.47
N GLN A 281 -2.26 8.01 8.74
CA GLN A 281 -3.35 7.04 8.86
C GLN A 281 -2.88 5.62 8.47
N LEU A 282 -2.15 5.48 7.37
CA LEU A 282 -1.56 4.21 6.95
C LEU A 282 -0.58 3.64 7.99
N ARG A 283 0.17 4.49 8.71
CA ARG A 283 1.10 4.06 9.77
C ARG A 283 0.34 3.57 11.01
N ALA A 284 -0.76 4.21 11.39
CA ALA A 284 -1.64 3.73 12.45
C ALA A 284 -2.30 2.39 12.09
N LEU A 285 -2.88 2.29 10.89
CA LEU A 285 -3.51 1.06 10.38
C LEU A 285 -2.49 -0.08 10.30
N ASN A 286 -1.28 0.14 9.78
CA ASN A 286 -0.21 -0.87 9.75
C ASN A 286 0.02 -1.49 11.15
N ARG A 287 0.20 -0.63 12.18
CA ARG A 287 0.39 -1.08 13.56
C ARG A 287 -0.81 -1.84 14.12
N GLN A 288 -2.04 -1.43 13.80
CA GLN A 288 -3.26 -2.16 14.20
C GLN A 288 -3.31 -3.56 13.56
N ILE A 289 -3.10 -3.65 12.25
CA ILE A 289 -3.13 -4.92 11.49
C ILE A 289 -2.01 -5.85 11.98
N TYR A 290 -0.80 -5.31 12.20
CA TYR A 290 0.31 -6.07 12.75
C TYR A 290 -0.05 -6.64 14.13
N ASN A 291 -0.63 -5.82 15.02
CA ASN A 291 -1.07 -6.25 16.34
C ASN A 291 -2.25 -7.25 16.31
N GLN A 292 -3.02 -7.35 15.22
CA GLN A 292 -4.05 -8.38 15.03
C GLN A 292 -3.45 -9.68 14.48
N ILE A 293 -2.67 -9.60 13.39
CA ILE A 293 -2.13 -10.76 12.66
C ILE A 293 -1.03 -11.45 13.47
N ASN A 294 -0.05 -10.70 13.99
CA ASN A 294 1.15 -11.27 14.60
C ASN A 294 0.88 -12.19 15.81
N PRO A 295 0.08 -11.82 16.83
CA PRO A 295 -0.19 -12.73 17.94
C PRO A 295 -1.09 -13.91 17.54
N THR A 296 -1.83 -13.81 16.44
CA THR A 296 -2.76 -14.84 15.96
C THR A 296 -2.05 -15.90 15.13
N TRP A 297 -0.98 -15.55 14.40
CA TRP A 297 -0.15 -16.51 13.67
C TRP A 297 0.72 -17.35 14.63
N LYS A 298 0.20 -18.53 14.99
CA LYS A 298 0.87 -19.51 15.86
C LYS A 298 1.84 -20.42 15.09
N ASN A 299 1.39 -21.01 13.99
CA ASN A 299 2.14 -22.03 13.26
C ASN A 299 3.12 -21.41 12.24
N ARG A 300 4.15 -20.76 12.77
CA ARG A 300 5.08 -19.92 12.02
C ARG A 300 6.06 -20.66 11.11
N GLN A 301 6.34 -21.93 11.43
CA GLN A 301 7.37 -22.74 10.76
C GLN A 301 6.77 -23.78 9.79
N ALA A 302 5.47 -23.66 9.46
CA ALA A 302 4.81 -24.56 8.52
C ALA A 302 4.95 -24.11 7.05
N LEU A 303 5.26 -22.83 6.82
CA LEU A 303 5.46 -22.27 5.49
C LEU A 303 6.81 -22.72 4.93
N LYS A 304 6.82 -23.17 3.67
CA LYS A 304 8.06 -23.58 2.98
C LYS A 304 8.66 -22.41 2.21
N GLN A 305 7.81 -21.53 1.70
CA GLN A 305 8.17 -20.28 1.05
C GLN A 305 7.36 -19.12 1.64
N ASP A 306 7.77 -17.89 1.35
CA ASP A 306 7.08 -16.69 1.80
C ASP A 306 5.68 -16.58 1.18
N ALA A 307 4.67 -16.36 2.02
CA ALA A 307 3.29 -16.18 1.59
C ALA A 307 2.94 -14.68 1.59
N VAL A 308 2.89 -14.08 0.39
CA VAL A 308 2.56 -12.67 0.15
C VAL A 308 1.07 -12.48 -0.12
N PHE A 309 0.44 -11.54 0.57
CA PHE A 309 -0.98 -11.17 0.42
C PHE A 309 -1.16 -9.66 0.25
N ARG A 310 -2.12 -9.28 -0.60
CA ARG A 310 -2.72 -7.93 -0.65
C ARG A 310 -3.92 -7.94 0.28
N VAL A 311 -3.91 -7.13 1.32
CA VAL A 311 -4.94 -7.09 2.37
C VAL A 311 -5.62 -5.73 2.35
N GLY A 312 -6.95 -5.71 2.25
CA GLY A 312 -7.78 -4.53 2.32
C GLY A 312 -8.32 -4.32 3.74
N VAL A 313 -8.17 -3.11 4.26
CA VAL A 313 -8.47 -2.78 5.66
C VAL A 313 -9.25 -1.47 5.71
N ALA A 314 -10.36 -1.46 6.45
CA ALA A 314 -11.21 -0.31 6.65
C ALA A 314 -10.55 0.77 7.54
N ALA A 315 -11.14 1.96 7.65
CA ALA A 315 -10.56 3.07 8.40
C ALA A 315 -10.58 2.87 9.93
N ASP A 316 -11.40 1.92 10.42
CA ASP A 316 -11.39 1.43 11.79
C ASP A 316 -10.23 0.48 12.12
N GLY A 317 -9.55 -0.06 11.10
CA GLY A 317 -8.47 -1.04 11.22
C GLY A 317 -8.87 -2.50 11.07
N VAL A 318 -10.09 -2.82 10.62
CA VAL A 318 -10.54 -4.21 10.41
C VAL A 318 -10.31 -4.69 8.97
N ILE A 319 -9.89 -5.95 8.84
CA ILE A 319 -9.62 -6.61 7.56
C ILE A 319 -10.95 -6.97 6.88
N VAL A 320 -11.23 -6.32 5.75
CA VAL A 320 -12.46 -6.49 4.96
C VAL A 320 -12.28 -7.41 3.74
N GLY A 321 -11.04 -7.76 3.40
CA GLY A 321 -10.73 -8.67 2.31
C GLY A 321 -9.23 -8.94 2.20
N TYR A 322 -8.85 -10.06 1.58
CA TYR A 322 -7.46 -10.33 1.19
C TYR A 322 -7.41 -11.08 -0.14
N LYS A 323 -6.25 -11.02 -0.80
CA LYS A 323 -5.94 -11.73 -2.04
C LYS A 323 -4.50 -12.22 -2.01
N ALA A 324 -4.28 -13.49 -2.34
CA ALA A 324 -2.96 -14.05 -2.53
C ALA A 324 -2.24 -13.40 -3.71
N VAL A 325 -0.95 -13.08 -3.55
CA VAL A 325 -0.14 -12.41 -4.60
C VAL A 325 0.74 -13.40 -5.35
N ASN A 326 1.40 -14.31 -4.64
CA ASN A 326 2.21 -15.39 -5.22
C ASN A 326 1.51 -16.76 -5.18
N SER A 327 2.08 -17.74 -5.87
CA SER A 327 1.58 -19.12 -5.98
C SER A 327 1.46 -19.82 -4.61
N GLU A 328 2.50 -19.77 -3.78
CA GLU A 328 2.51 -20.36 -2.42
C GLU A 328 1.32 -19.86 -1.58
N SER A 329 1.05 -18.55 -1.56
CA SER A 329 -0.06 -17.95 -0.80
C SER A 329 -1.42 -18.59 -1.10
N ASN A 330 -1.68 -19.01 -2.34
CA ASN A 330 -2.93 -19.68 -2.69
C ASN A 330 -3.05 -21.10 -2.09
N GLN A 331 -1.92 -21.77 -1.86
CA GLN A 331 -1.86 -23.10 -1.25
C GLN A 331 -1.84 -23.02 0.29
N VAL A 332 -1.23 -21.97 0.85
CA VAL A 332 -1.01 -21.84 2.30
C VAL A 332 -1.96 -20.85 3.00
N VAL A 333 -2.99 -20.34 2.33
CA VAL A 333 -4.04 -19.44 2.92
C VAL A 333 -4.45 -19.92 4.33
N ASN A 334 -4.78 -21.21 4.44
CA ASN A 334 -5.30 -21.85 5.66
C ASN A 334 -4.23 -22.09 6.75
N GLN A 335 -2.96 -21.80 6.47
CA GLN A 335 -1.85 -21.82 7.43
C GLN A 335 -1.58 -20.42 8.01
N THR A 336 -2.07 -19.36 7.35
CA THR A 336 -2.07 -17.98 7.86
C THR A 336 -3.27 -17.75 8.78
N PRO A 337 -3.23 -16.72 9.66
CA PRO A 337 -4.42 -16.33 10.44
C PRO A 337 -5.46 -15.54 9.63
N LEU A 338 -5.18 -15.14 8.37
CA LEU A 338 -6.05 -14.24 7.60
C LEU A 338 -7.51 -14.71 7.46
N PRO A 339 -7.82 -16.01 7.22
CA PRO A 339 -9.22 -16.48 7.15
C PRO A 339 -10.01 -16.20 8.43
N ASN A 340 -9.35 -16.24 9.58
CA ASN A 340 -9.95 -16.08 10.91
C ASN A 340 -10.03 -14.61 11.35
N LEU A 341 -9.51 -13.68 10.53
CA LEU A 341 -9.47 -12.24 10.79
C LEU A 341 -10.34 -11.44 9.80
N LEU A 342 -10.99 -12.09 8.84
CA LEU A 342 -12.03 -11.49 8.01
C LEU A 342 -13.30 -11.27 8.83
N GLU A 343 -13.77 -10.03 8.92
CA GLU A 343 -15.17 -9.78 9.27
C GLU A 343 -16.07 -9.90 8.03
N ASN A 344 -17.26 -10.48 8.20
CA ASN A 344 -18.27 -10.54 7.16
C ASN A 344 -18.79 -9.13 6.83
N PRO A 345 -18.64 -8.62 5.58
CA PRO A 345 -19.14 -7.31 5.21
C PRO A 345 -20.64 -7.09 5.48
N ALA A 346 -21.45 -8.15 5.37
CA ALA A 346 -22.91 -8.06 5.60
C ALA A 346 -23.29 -7.80 7.08
N ASN A 347 -22.37 -7.99 8.03
CA ASN A 347 -22.61 -7.71 9.45
C ASN A 347 -22.36 -6.24 9.82
N ARG A 348 -21.81 -5.43 8.89
CA ARG A 348 -21.42 -4.03 9.12
C ARG A 348 -22.38 -3.08 8.42
N THR A 349 -23.05 -2.23 9.20
CA THR A 349 -24.19 -1.39 8.74
C THR A 349 -23.85 -0.31 7.70
N SER A 350 -22.57 -0.05 7.39
CA SER A 350 -22.13 1.17 6.68
C SER A 350 -20.96 1.02 5.68
N ILE A 351 -20.57 -0.19 5.25
CA ILE A 351 -19.35 -0.39 4.41
C ILE A 351 -19.37 0.38 3.09
N THR A 352 -20.53 0.58 2.46
CA THR A 352 -20.67 0.93 1.03
C THR A 352 -20.12 2.30 0.61
N LYS A 353 -19.48 3.06 1.52
CA LYS A 353 -18.76 4.32 1.25
C LYS A 353 -17.48 4.50 2.08
N GLU A 354 -17.05 3.52 2.88
CA GLU A 354 -15.87 3.66 3.74
C GLU A 354 -14.57 3.49 2.92
N PRO A 355 -13.58 4.41 3.02
CA PRO A 355 -12.32 4.26 2.29
C PRO A 355 -11.52 3.07 2.81
N ILE A 356 -10.80 2.38 1.91
CA ILE A 356 -10.04 1.17 2.22
C ILE A 356 -8.54 1.42 2.04
N ALA A 357 -7.76 1.13 3.07
CA ALA A 357 -6.30 1.04 2.99
C ALA A 357 -5.89 -0.32 2.41
N GLN A 358 -4.80 -0.33 1.65
CA GLN A 358 -4.23 -1.55 1.09
C GLN A 358 -2.86 -1.82 1.72
N PHE A 359 -2.60 -3.06 2.11
CA PHE A 359 -1.34 -3.49 2.71
C PHE A 359 -0.77 -4.72 1.99
N LYS A 360 0.55 -4.75 1.83
CA LYS A 360 1.30 -5.96 1.53
C LYS A 360 1.63 -6.63 2.87
N VAL A 361 1.09 -7.82 3.07
CA VAL A 361 1.38 -8.67 4.25
C VAL A 361 2.21 -9.86 3.77
N VAL A 362 3.37 -10.09 4.38
CA VAL A 362 4.24 -11.23 4.10
C VAL A 362 4.39 -12.08 5.35
N PHE A 363 4.00 -13.35 5.24
CA PHE A 363 4.32 -14.38 6.20
C PHE A 363 5.56 -15.10 5.68
N THR A 364 6.74 -14.80 6.25
CA THR A 364 7.99 -15.41 5.78
C THR A 364 8.12 -16.87 6.21
N ASN A 365 8.88 -17.67 5.47
CA ASN A 365 9.18 -19.05 5.89
C ASN A 365 10.02 -19.13 7.19
N GLU A 366 10.80 -18.08 7.49
CA GLU A 366 11.49 -17.90 8.78
C GLU A 366 10.53 -17.65 9.96
N GLY A 367 9.25 -17.38 9.71
CA GLY A 367 8.26 -17.11 10.75
C GLY A 367 8.15 -15.65 11.19
N VAL A 368 8.84 -14.73 10.50
CA VAL A 368 8.73 -13.28 10.67
C VAL A 368 7.51 -12.76 9.89
N LEU A 369 6.72 -11.89 10.51
CA LEU A 369 5.64 -11.17 9.85
C LEU A 369 6.16 -9.83 9.36
N GLN A 370 5.90 -9.47 8.10
CA GLN A 370 6.18 -8.14 7.56
C GLN A 370 4.88 -7.50 7.06
N ILE A 371 4.67 -6.22 7.34
CA ILE A 371 3.53 -5.44 6.83
C ILE A 371 4.00 -4.07 6.35
N SER A 372 3.70 -3.74 5.10
CA SER A 372 3.87 -2.40 4.53
C SER A 372 2.58 -1.94 3.83
N PRO A 373 2.32 -0.63 3.68
CA PRO A 373 1.28 -0.17 2.77
C PRO A 373 1.57 -0.66 1.35
N TRP A 374 0.54 -0.99 0.58
CA TRP A 374 0.68 -1.62 -0.74
C TRP A 374 1.50 -0.79 -1.73
N ARG A 375 1.40 0.54 -1.64
CA ARG A 375 2.16 1.52 -2.44
C ARG A 375 3.32 2.18 -1.67
N GLY A 376 3.72 1.61 -0.52
CA GLY A 376 4.61 2.28 0.41
C GLY A 376 4.00 3.56 1.03
N TYR A 377 4.86 4.41 1.60
CA TYR A 377 4.43 5.70 2.16
C TYR A 377 4.74 6.83 1.16
N THR A 378 3.69 7.47 0.64
CA THR A 378 3.76 8.58 -0.35
C THR A 378 4.46 9.85 0.16
N LYS A 379 4.53 9.98 1.49
CA LYS A 379 5.26 11.00 2.24
C LYS A 379 5.70 10.36 3.55
N LYS A 380 6.71 10.94 4.20
CA LYS A 380 7.08 10.57 5.57
C LYS A 380 5.85 10.70 6.51
N PRO A 381 5.47 9.65 7.27
CA PRO A 381 4.40 9.78 8.26
C PRO A 381 4.75 10.86 9.30
N ASP A 382 3.73 11.50 9.86
CA ASP A 382 3.84 12.30 11.09
C ASP A 382 3.07 11.60 12.22
N VAL A 383 2.89 12.26 13.36
CA VAL A 383 1.87 11.89 14.35
C VAL A 383 0.49 11.83 13.69
N THR A 384 -0.41 11.02 14.26
CA THR A 384 -1.85 11.14 14.05
C THR A 384 -2.45 12.01 15.16
N GLY A 385 -3.13 13.09 14.80
CA GLY A 385 -3.79 14.01 15.74
C GLY A 385 -3.16 15.41 15.79
N GLN A 386 -3.69 16.27 16.66
CA GLN A 386 -3.05 17.56 16.95
C GLN A 386 -1.86 17.35 17.89
N LYS A 387 -0.81 18.17 17.77
CA LYS A 387 0.33 18.16 18.71
C LYS A 387 0.04 19.09 19.88
N ILE A 388 0.29 18.64 21.11
CA ILE A 388 0.48 19.56 22.25
C ILE A 388 1.80 20.28 22.01
N THR A 389 1.75 21.62 21.89
CA THR A 389 2.90 22.47 21.56
C THR A 389 3.40 23.35 22.73
N ASP A 390 2.67 23.41 23.84
CA ASP A 390 3.08 24.16 25.03
C ASP A 390 4.31 23.51 25.68
N SER A 391 5.44 24.21 25.68
CA SER A 391 6.72 23.73 26.21
C SER A 391 6.70 23.40 27.71
N ASN A 392 5.91 24.12 28.52
CA ASN A 392 5.76 23.83 29.94
C ASN A 392 4.94 22.55 30.13
N LYS A 393 3.84 22.39 29.38
CA LYS A 393 3.01 21.19 29.42
C LYS A 393 3.74 19.97 28.87
N ILE A 394 4.54 20.09 27.82
CA ILE A 394 5.42 19.02 27.31
C ILE A 394 6.41 18.59 28.40
N LYS A 395 6.99 19.53 29.17
CA LYS A 395 7.94 19.23 30.25
C LYS A 395 7.25 18.50 31.43
N GLU A 396 6.07 18.97 31.84
CA GLU A 396 5.23 18.31 32.85
C GLU A 396 4.86 16.87 32.42
N LEU A 397 4.37 16.71 31.19
CA LEU A 397 3.96 15.43 30.62
C LEU A 397 5.14 14.47 30.46
N ASN A 398 6.35 14.95 30.10
CA ASN A 398 7.57 14.15 30.08
C ASN A 398 7.90 13.57 31.47
N GLN A 399 7.93 14.43 32.50
CA GLN A 399 8.23 14.03 33.87
C GLN A 399 7.18 13.04 34.42
N LYS A 400 5.90 13.27 34.10
CA LYS A 400 4.81 12.36 34.45
C LYS A 400 4.95 11.00 33.77
N LEU A 401 5.21 10.99 32.45
CA LEU A 401 5.43 9.75 31.69
C LEU A 401 6.61 8.95 32.21
N TYR A 402 7.77 9.60 32.43
CA TYR A 402 8.95 8.97 33.03
C TYR A 402 8.62 8.31 34.37
N SER A 403 7.94 9.04 35.26
CA SER A 403 7.62 8.56 36.61
C SER A 403 6.71 7.33 36.57
N VAL A 404 5.61 7.37 35.80
CA VAL A 404 4.66 6.24 35.71
C VAL A 404 5.28 5.03 35.02
N VAL A 405 6.05 5.22 33.93
CA VAL A 405 6.73 4.11 33.24
C VAL A 405 7.82 3.50 34.14
N ARG A 406 8.60 4.31 34.87
CA ARG A 406 9.63 3.82 35.80
C ARG A 406 9.04 3.04 36.98
N GLN A 407 7.87 3.44 37.48
CA GLN A 407 7.16 2.74 38.57
C GLN A 407 6.63 1.36 38.12
N ASN A 408 6.14 1.27 36.88
CA ASN A 408 5.57 0.04 36.33
C ASN A 408 6.61 -0.90 35.68
N TRP A 409 7.79 -0.38 35.31
CA TRP A 409 8.88 -1.19 34.75
C TRP A 409 9.72 -1.82 35.86
N GLN A 410 9.60 -3.15 35.99
CA GLN A 410 10.22 -3.96 37.05
C GLN A 410 10.93 -5.18 36.43
N GLY A 411 11.86 -5.77 37.19
CA GLY A 411 12.69 -6.89 36.74
C GLY A 411 14.00 -6.47 36.07
N THR A 412 14.85 -7.45 35.77
CA THR A 412 16.11 -7.28 35.06
C THR A 412 15.87 -7.45 33.55
N PRO A 413 16.31 -6.52 32.69
CA PRO A 413 16.27 -6.69 31.22
C PRO A 413 16.96 -7.97 30.76
N SER A 414 16.34 -8.72 29.84
CA SER A 414 17.01 -9.86 29.18
C SER A 414 17.67 -9.47 27.84
N TYR A 415 17.29 -8.32 27.29
CA TYR A 415 17.75 -7.81 26.00
C TYR A 415 19.10 -7.06 26.08
N THR A 416 19.89 -7.17 25.01
CA THR A 416 21.24 -6.61 24.90
C THR A 416 21.34 -5.28 24.14
N ARG A 417 20.22 -4.76 23.62
CA ARG A 417 20.14 -3.51 22.84
C ARG A 417 18.98 -2.65 23.31
N ASP A 418 19.14 -1.32 23.28
CA ASP A 418 18.11 -0.35 23.66
C ASP A 418 16.77 -0.58 22.94
N LEU A 419 15.69 -0.77 23.71
CA LEU A 419 14.34 -0.85 23.19
C LEU A 419 13.80 0.58 23.00
N LYS A 420 13.64 1.01 21.76
CA LYS A 420 13.15 2.35 21.44
C LYS A 420 11.67 2.32 21.11
N TYR A 421 10.90 3.19 21.74
CA TYR A 421 9.48 3.37 21.46
C TYR A 421 9.16 4.84 21.22
N ARG A 422 8.15 5.07 20.41
CA ARG A 422 7.37 6.30 20.42
C ARG A 422 6.17 6.09 21.32
N VAL A 423 5.97 6.96 22.28
CA VAL A 423 4.79 6.96 23.16
C VAL A 423 4.07 8.29 23.00
N ALA A 424 2.75 8.24 22.79
CA ALA A 424 1.88 9.41 22.72
C ALA A 424 0.96 9.42 23.93
N ILE A 425 0.91 10.55 24.63
CA ILE A 425 0.06 10.74 25.81
C ILE A 425 -0.83 11.97 25.65
N ASN A 426 -2.04 11.90 26.19
CA ASN A 426 -2.97 13.04 26.15
C ASN A 426 -2.60 14.12 27.18
N LYS A 427 -3.38 15.21 27.22
CA LYS A 427 -3.21 16.35 28.15
C LYS A 427 -3.16 15.95 29.64
N ASP A 428 -3.74 14.80 29.99
CA ASP A 428 -3.84 14.27 31.35
C ASP A 428 -2.70 13.29 31.68
N GLY A 429 -1.83 12.99 30.71
CA GLY A 429 -0.69 12.08 30.85
C GLY A 429 -1.04 10.59 30.74
N ILE A 430 -2.22 10.27 30.21
CA ILE A 430 -2.63 8.89 29.91
C ILE A 430 -2.03 8.48 28.56
N ILE A 431 -1.47 7.28 28.45
CA ILE A 431 -0.94 6.76 27.18
C ILE A 431 -2.11 6.52 26.22
N ALA A 432 -2.15 7.26 25.12
CA ALA A 432 -3.16 7.18 24.07
C ALA A 432 -2.71 6.35 22.86
N ASP A 433 -1.40 6.20 22.65
CA ASP A 433 -0.82 5.31 21.62
C ASP A 433 0.65 4.98 21.96
N TYR A 434 1.16 3.84 21.52
CA TYR A 434 2.58 3.51 21.59
C TYR A 434 3.02 2.63 20.41
N GLU A 435 4.30 2.74 20.03
CA GLU A 435 4.85 2.08 18.85
C GLU A 435 6.35 1.75 19.04
N PRO A 436 6.80 0.51 18.78
CA PRO A 436 8.23 0.19 18.75
C PRO A 436 8.90 0.82 17.52
N LEU A 437 10.05 1.45 17.73
CA LEU A 437 10.85 2.15 16.71
C LEU A 437 12.03 1.32 16.18
N ASN A 438 12.34 0.17 16.81
CA ASN A 438 13.35 -0.77 16.34
C ASN A 438 12.94 -2.22 16.61
N GLN A 439 13.57 -3.17 15.90
CA GLN A 439 13.18 -4.59 15.95
C GLN A 439 13.20 -5.17 17.38
N VAL A 440 14.21 -4.85 18.19
CA VAL A 440 14.27 -5.35 19.58
C VAL A 440 13.11 -4.84 20.45
N ALA A 441 12.65 -3.59 20.25
CA ALA A 441 11.45 -3.09 20.93
C ALA A 441 10.18 -3.82 20.47
N PHE A 442 10.18 -4.39 19.27
CA PHE A 442 9.15 -5.33 18.88
C PHE A 442 9.32 -6.68 19.59
N ASP A 443 10.50 -7.30 19.50
CA ASP A 443 10.76 -8.65 20.03
C ASP A 443 10.50 -8.75 21.54
N TYR A 444 11.03 -7.79 22.30
CA TYR A 444 10.98 -7.73 23.77
C TYR A 444 9.83 -6.88 24.30
N PHE A 445 8.78 -6.60 23.51
CA PHE A 445 7.69 -5.71 23.92
C PHE A 445 7.03 -6.09 25.26
N ARG A 446 7.02 -7.39 25.58
CA ARG A 446 6.45 -7.96 26.82
C ARG A 446 7.24 -7.65 28.09
N GLU A 447 8.52 -7.27 27.99
CA GLU A 447 9.36 -6.83 29.13
C GLU A 447 9.15 -5.35 29.48
N THR A 448 8.45 -4.59 28.63
CA THR A 448 8.07 -3.21 28.93
C THR A 448 6.68 -3.13 29.58
N PRO A 449 6.39 -2.11 30.40
CA PRO A 449 5.07 -1.94 30.97
C PRO A 449 4.04 -1.42 29.96
N LEU A 450 4.47 -0.85 28.82
CA LEU A 450 3.61 -0.14 27.87
C LEU A 450 2.37 -0.94 27.43
N PRO A 451 2.47 -2.24 27.06
CA PRO A 451 1.29 -3.00 26.63
C PRO A 451 0.29 -3.24 27.77
N ARG A 452 0.77 -3.42 29.01
CA ARG A 452 -0.09 -3.61 30.19
C ARG A 452 -0.77 -2.30 30.59
N MET A 453 -0.02 -1.20 30.59
CA MET A 453 -0.54 0.14 30.86
C MET A 453 -1.63 0.51 29.85
N PHE A 454 -1.35 0.34 28.55
CA PHE A 454 -2.30 0.63 27.48
C PHE A 454 -3.55 -0.27 27.56
N HIS A 455 -3.37 -1.58 27.76
CA HIS A 455 -4.48 -2.51 27.93
C HIS A 455 -5.35 -2.19 29.16
N SER A 456 -4.77 -1.66 30.24
CA SER A 456 -5.53 -1.26 31.43
C SER A 456 -6.44 -0.02 31.21
N VAL A 457 -6.17 0.77 30.17
CA VAL A 457 -6.99 1.94 29.79
C VAL A 457 -8.07 1.56 28.77
N TYR A 458 -7.74 0.72 27.79
CA TYR A 458 -8.60 0.46 26.62
C TYR A 458 -9.16 -0.97 26.51
N GLY A 459 -8.83 -1.87 27.43
CA GLY A 459 -9.19 -3.30 27.35
C GLY A 459 -8.58 -4.05 26.16
N SER A 460 -7.66 -3.42 25.43
CA SER A 460 -7.15 -3.85 24.13
C SER A 460 -5.70 -3.36 23.93
N THR A 461 -4.97 -3.99 23.01
CA THR A 461 -3.67 -3.51 22.49
C THR A 461 -3.75 -3.05 21.02
N VAL A 462 -4.97 -2.92 20.49
CA VAL A 462 -5.26 -2.20 19.24
C VAL A 462 -5.31 -0.71 19.59
N ALA A 463 -4.72 0.14 18.74
CA ALA A 463 -4.65 1.59 18.97
C ALA A 463 -6.04 2.19 19.24
N ALA A 464 -6.10 3.22 20.08
CA ALA A 464 -7.37 3.89 20.40
C ALA A 464 -8.02 4.45 19.12
N PRO A 465 -9.36 4.40 18.99
CA PRO A 465 -10.07 5.06 17.89
C PRO A 465 -9.64 6.53 17.78
N ASN A 466 -9.50 7.06 16.56
CA ASN A 466 -8.90 8.37 16.30
C ASN A 466 -9.64 9.53 16.99
N THR A 467 -9.28 9.81 18.26
CA THR A 467 -10.02 10.70 19.17
C THR A 467 -9.97 12.17 18.77
N LYS A 468 -9.06 12.54 17.86
CA LYS A 468 -8.71 13.93 17.48
C LYS A 468 -8.17 14.78 18.64
N GLU A 469 -7.96 14.21 19.84
CA GLU A 469 -7.39 14.94 20.97
C GLU A 469 -5.94 15.38 20.66
N PRO A 470 -5.49 16.53 21.20
CA PRO A 470 -4.08 16.89 21.18
C PRO A 470 -3.23 15.93 22.01
N LEU A 471 -2.16 15.40 21.41
CA LEU A 471 -1.22 14.46 22.05
C LEU A 471 0.19 15.08 22.17
N ALA A 472 0.86 14.77 23.27
CA ALA A 472 2.30 14.99 23.43
C ALA A 472 3.05 13.69 23.13
N HIS A 473 4.13 13.77 22.35
CA HIS A 473 4.85 12.60 21.86
C HIS A 473 6.29 12.56 22.38
N PHE A 474 6.72 11.38 22.80
CA PHE A 474 8.03 11.15 23.41
C PHE A 474 8.73 9.93 22.80
N GLU A 475 10.04 10.02 22.59
CA GLU A 475 10.90 8.84 22.45
C GLU A 475 11.16 8.30 23.87
N VAL A 476 10.78 7.04 24.10
CA VAL A 476 10.97 6.32 25.34
C VAL A 476 11.95 5.19 25.07
N VAL A 477 13.09 5.20 25.76
CA VAL A 477 14.15 4.20 25.57
C VAL A 477 14.34 3.42 26.86
N PHE A 478 14.17 2.10 26.77
CA PHE A 478 14.48 1.16 27.85
C PHE A 478 15.85 0.54 27.54
N GLN A 479 16.84 0.81 28.38
CA GLN A 479 18.23 0.38 28.15
C GLN A 479 18.53 -0.95 28.87
N PRO A 480 19.41 -1.81 28.33
CA PRO A 480 19.86 -3.06 28.98
C PRO A 480 20.38 -2.87 30.42
N SER A 481 20.93 -1.69 30.72
CA SER A 481 21.37 -1.28 32.06
C SER A 481 20.24 -1.04 33.07
N GLY A 482 18.97 -1.28 32.70
CA GLY A 482 17.80 -0.95 33.51
C GLY A 482 17.50 0.55 33.58
N LYS A 483 18.23 1.39 32.84
CA LYS A 483 18.00 2.84 32.75
C LYS A 483 16.83 3.16 31.81
N LEU A 484 16.00 4.11 32.21
CA LEU A 484 14.92 4.66 31.40
C LEU A 484 15.34 6.04 30.87
N LEU A 485 15.01 6.35 29.62
CA LEU A 485 15.08 7.69 29.04
C LEU A 485 13.72 8.06 28.45
N VAL A 486 13.30 9.31 28.62
CA VAL A 486 12.09 9.89 28.01
C VAL A 486 12.44 11.28 27.49
N THR A 487 12.37 11.48 26.16
CA THR A 487 12.71 12.75 25.50
C THR A 487 11.59 13.18 24.55
N PRO A 488 11.39 14.48 24.27
CA PRO A 488 10.42 14.92 23.27
C PRO A 488 10.72 14.31 21.90
N TRP A 489 9.71 13.71 21.26
CA TRP A 489 9.92 12.99 20.00
C TRP A 489 10.20 13.96 18.85
N GLN A 490 11.27 13.71 18.11
CA GLN A 490 11.68 14.52 16.94
C GLN A 490 10.99 14.08 15.64
N GLY A 491 9.93 13.27 15.74
CA GLY A 491 9.30 12.59 14.61
C GLY A 491 10.08 11.35 14.15
N TYR A 492 9.58 10.67 13.11
CA TYR A 492 10.34 9.61 12.44
C TYR A 492 11.61 10.19 11.80
N LYS A 493 12.62 9.34 11.61
CA LYS A 493 13.81 9.66 10.79
C LYS A 493 13.66 8.99 9.44
#